data_AF-A0A1H1NKY6-F1
#
_entry.id   AF-A0A1H1NKY6-F1
#
_cell.length_a   1.000
_cell.length_b   1.000
_cell.length_c   1.000
_cell.angle_alpha   90.00
_cell.angle_beta   90.00
_cell.angle_gamma   90.00
#
_symmetry.space_group_name_H-M   'P 1'
#
loop_
_entity.id
_entity.type
_entity.pdbx_description
1 polymer ?
#
loop_
_entity_poly.entity_id
_entity_poly.type
_entity_poly.pdbx_seq_one_letter_code
_entity_poly.pdbx_strand_id
1 'polypeptide(L)'
;MRLNVDRVNPSDPGNRFIVGGAIEWLVAAAAWALGVLTIPGGHSVRGFDLMDLQDAARGLWSVKAQTARKSGAFRISNGLGGSGRGFGDPTIFLSPNLPGLVFIDPGLHPAAAARAVAKNDAVELPFAAVSVHAQHHPECVAPLQAPANENRGIENPFLAYAQTIATPERFPRLATMFTAAKPPTAGRAAEVERLIEMNRSGKITDAQLHALVNQLAGL
;
A
#
# COMPACT_ATOMS: atom_id res chain seq x y z
N MET A 1 -8.54 -8.62 0.34
CA MET A 1 -7.19 -8.10 0.05
C MET A 1 -6.87 -8.00 -1.45
N ARG A 2 -7.23 -8.98 -2.30
CA ARG A 2 -6.99 -8.94 -3.76
C ARG A 2 -7.49 -7.66 -4.44
N LEU A 3 -8.73 -7.25 -4.14
CA LEU A 3 -9.33 -6.04 -4.69
C LEU A 3 -8.49 -4.77 -4.43
N ASN A 4 -7.76 -4.70 -3.31
CA ASN A 4 -6.94 -3.54 -2.96
C ASN A 4 -5.79 -3.35 -3.96
N VAL A 5 -5.06 -4.42 -4.27
CA VAL A 5 -3.91 -4.38 -5.22
C VAL A 5 -4.33 -4.36 -6.69
N ASP A 6 -5.54 -4.82 -6.99
CA ASP A 6 -6.11 -4.77 -8.34
C ASP A 6 -6.66 -3.38 -8.70
N ARG A 7 -7.05 -2.58 -7.70
CA ARG A 7 -7.50 -1.20 -7.90
C ARG A 7 -6.34 -0.21 -7.90
N VAL A 8 -5.46 -0.31 -6.91
CA VAL A 8 -4.34 0.62 -6.68
C VAL A 8 -3.02 -0.13 -6.76
N ASN A 9 -2.11 0.30 -7.64
CA ASN A 9 -0.83 -0.38 -7.85
C ASN A 9 0.23 0.09 -6.84
N PRO A 10 0.66 -0.76 -5.87
CA PRO A 10 1.67 -0.40 -4.87
C PRO A 10 3.11 -0.36 -5.40
N SER A 11 3.34 -0.64 -6.69
CA SER A 11 4.65 -0.39 -7.29
C SER A 11 4.98 1.11 -7.30
N ASP A 12 3.96 1.96 -7.44
CA ASP A 12 4.05 3.41 -7.22
C ASP A 12 4.30 3.72 -5.73
N PRO A 13 5.35 4.48 -5.37
CA PRO A 13 5.69 4.78 -3.97
C PRO A 13 4.57 5.45 -3.17
N GLY A 14 3.80 6.37 -3.75
CA GLY A 14 2.69 7.03 -3.07
C GLY A 14 1.58 6.04 -2.76
N ASN A 15 1.26 5.19 -3.74
CA ASN A 15 0.22 4.17 -3.59
C ASN A 15 0.52 3.12 -2.53
N ARG A 16 1.80 2.90 -2.17
CA ARG A 16 2.18 1.98 -1.07
C ARG A 16 1.53 2.36 0.25
N PHE A 17 1.40 3.66 0.54
CA PHE A 17 0.79 4.14 1.77
C PHE A 17 -0.71 3.88 1.78
N ILE A 18 -1.40 4.05 0.65
CA ILE A 18 -2.83 3.79 0.52
C ILE A 18 -3.11 2.29 0.62
N VAL A 19 -2.38 1.47 -0.15
CA VAL A 19 -2.54 0.02 -0.14
C VAL A 19 -2.20 -0.57 1.22
N GLY A 20 -1.10 -0.12 1.83
CA GLY A 20 -0.69 -0.50 3.18
C GLY A 20 -1.77 -0.15 4.19
N GLY A 21 -2.15 1.13 4.27
CA GLY A 21 -3.18 1.62 5.21
C GLY A 21 -4.53 0.90 5.04
N ALA A 22 -4.96 0.62 3.81
CA ALA A 22 -6.18 -0.15 3.58
C ALA A 22 -6.09 -1.57 4.13
N ILE A 23 -4.92 -2.23 4.05
CA ILE A 23 -4.72 -3.54 4.68
C ILE A 23 -4.78 -3.41 6.20
N GLU A 24 -4.13 -2.42 6.80
CA GLU A 24 -4.18 -2.20 8.26
C GLU A 24 -5.63 -2.05 8.75
N TRP A 25 -6.43 -1.20 8.08
CA TRP A 25 -7.83 -1.00 8.42
C TRP A 25 -8.70 -2.24 8.24
N LEU A 26 -8.46 -3.04 7.20
CA LEU A 26 -9.20 -4.29 6.99
C LEU A 26 -8.88 -5.32 8.09
N VAL A 27 -7.61 -5.44 8.48
CA VAL A 27 -7.21 -6.37 9.55
C VAL A 27 -7.71 -5.86 10.91
N ALA A 28 -7.65 -4.56 11.17
CA ALA A 28 -8.21 -3.96 12.39
C ALA A 28 -9.74 -4.17 12.47
N ALA A 29 -10.48 -3.94 11.38
CA ALA A 29 -11.92 -4.19 11.34
C ALA A 29 -12.26 -5.67 11.59
N ALA A 30 -11.47 -6.60 11.04
CA ALA A 30 -11.64 -8.03 11.30
C ALA A 30 -11.36 -8.39 12.76
N ALA A 31 -10.28 -7.88 13.35
CA ALA A 31 -9.94 -8.10 14.74
C ALA A 31 -10.98 -7.48 15.69
N TRP A 32 -11.48 -6.29 15.39
CA TRP A 32 -12.59 -5.66 16.14
C TRP A 32 -13.85 -6.52 16.12
N ALA A 33 -14.23 -7.06 14.95
CA ALA A 33 -15.39 -7.95 14.84
C ALA A 33 -15.26 -9.24 15.67
N LEU A 34 -14.04 -9.62 16.05
CA LEU A 34 -13.73 -10.75 16.92
C LEU A 34 -13.58 -10.35 18.40
N GLY A 35 -13.90 -9.10 18.77
CA GLY A 35 -13.81 -8.59 20.13
C GLY A 35 -12.39 -8.22 20.58
N VAL A 36 -11.42 -8.19 19.66
CA VAL A 36 -10.07 -7.68 19.96
C VAL A 36 -10.11 -6.16 19.95
N LEU A 37 -9.73 -5.54 21.07
CA LEU A 37 -9.57 -4.08 21.11
C LEU A 37 -8.45 -3.67 20.14
N THR A 38 -8.80 -2.95 19.08
CA THR A 38 -7.84 -2.56 18.04
C THR A 38 -8.25 -1.27 17.34
N ILE A 39 -7.30 -0.35 17.20
CA ILE A 39 -7.40 0.80 16.30
C ILE A 39 -6.03 1.02 15.65
N PRO A 40 -5.94 1.13 14.30
CA PRO A 40 -4.65 1.35 13.65
C PRO A 40 -4.07 2.72 14.01
N GLY A 41 -2.74 2.80 14.10
CA GLY A 41 -1.97 3.97 14.54
C GLY A 41 -2.00 5.20 13.63
N GLY A 42 -2.98 5.34 12.74
CA GLY A 42 -3.02 6.30 11.64
C GLY A 42 -2.52 7.72 11.96
N HIS A 43 -1.97 8.40 10.96
CA HIS A 43 -1.43 9.76 11.10
C HIS A 43 -2.57 10.80 11.25
N SER A 44 -2.96 11.16 12.50
CA SER A 44 -3.38 12.53 12.98
C SER A 44 -4.37 12.57 14.18
N VAL A 45 -3.90 13.10 15.33
CA VAL A 45 -4.47 14.03 16.39
C VAL A 45 -5.71 13.67 17.29
N ARG A 46 -5.80 14.39 18.45
CA ARG A 46 -6.44 14.23 19.81
C ARG A 46 -7.91 14.68 20.05
N GLY A 47 -8.53 14.16 21.14
CA GLY A 47 -9.35 14.90 22.16
C GLY A 47 -10.84 14.53 22.40
N PHE A 48 -11.16 13.50 23.23
CA PHE A 48 -12.43 13.25 23.96
C PHE A 48 -12.27 12.01 24.89
N ASP A 49 -13.12 11.71 25.88
CA ASP A 49 -12.95 10.53 26.78
C ASP A 49 -12.96 9.17 26.04
N LEU A 50 -13.54 9.10 24.84
CA LEU A 50 -13.41 7.94 23.94
C LEU A 50 -12.07 7.90 23.19
N MET A 51 -11.36 9.03 23.06
CA MET A 51 -9.98 9.08 22.57
C MET A 51 -9.02 8.42 23.53
N ASP A 52 -9.20 8.47 24.85
CA ASP A 52 -8.25 7.81 25.76
C ASP A 52 -8.34 6.29 25.62
N LEU A 53 -9.56 5.77 25.44
CA LEU A 53 -9.78 4.34 25.15
C LEU A 53 -9.33 3.98 23.73
N GLN A 54 -9.51 4.89 22.77
CA GLN A 54 -9.02 4.74 21.41
C GLN A 54 -7.49 4.86 21.31
N ASP A 55 -6.84 5.71 22.11
CA ASP A 55 -5.39 5.89 22.18
C ASP A 55 -4.75 4.75 22.97
N ALA A 56 -5.42 4.23 24.00
CA ALA A 56 -5.03 2.99 24.67
C ALA A 56 -5.19 1.76 23.74
N ALA A 57 -6.18 1.77 22.85
CA ALA A 57 -6.36 0.74 21.81
C ALA A 57 -5.42 0.92 20.61
N ARG A 58 -4.85 2.12 20.43
CA ARG A 58 -4.04 2.50 19.28
C ARG A 58 -2.59 2.12 19.53
N GLY A 59 -1.98 1.46 18.53
CA GLY A 59 -0.58 1.05 18.64
C GLY A 59 -0.34 -0.17 19.53
N LEU A 60 -1.40 -0.85 19.99
CA LEU A 60 -1.27 -2.16 20.64
C LEU A 60 -0.58 -3.20 19.75
N TRP A 61 -0.70 -3.03 18.44
CA TRP A 61 0.00 -3.82 17.44
C TRP A 61 0.07 -3.08 16.10
N SER A 62 0.98 -3.52 15.26
CA SER A 62 1.21 -3.01 13.90
C SER A 62 0.83 -4.04 12.84
N VAL A 63 0.60 -3.58 11.61
CA VAL A 63 0.48 -4.45 10.44
C VAL A 63 1.57 -4.07 9.44
N LYS A 64 2.33 -5.06 8.95
CA LYS A 64 3.33 -4.88 7.91
C LYS A 64 2.99 -5.76 6.72
N ALA A 65 2.59 -5.11 5.63
CA ALA A 65 2.18 -5.80 4.42
C ALA A 65 3.20 -5.60 3.29
N GLN A 66 3.45 -6.67 2.56
CA GLN A 66 4.13 -6.66 1.28
C GLN A 66 3.22 -7.32 0.24
N THR A 67 3.31 -6.85 -1.00
CA THR A 67 2.58 -7.41 -2.14
C THR A 67 3.53 -7.82 -3.26
N ALA A 68 4.84 -7.65 -3.08
CA ALA A 68 5.83 -8.05 -4.05
C ALA A 68 5.84 -9.58 -4.24
N ARG A 69 6.03 -10.04 -5.48
CA ARG A 69 6.18 -11.47 -5.79
C ARG A 69 7.41 -12.08 -5.14
N LYS A 70 8.51 -11.32 -5.05
CA LYS A 70 9.73 -11.73 -4.38
C LYS A 70 9.65 -11.38 -2.89
N SER A 71 10.10 -12.30 -2.04
CA SER A 71 10.26 -12.05 -0.60
C SER A 71 11.30 -10.97 -0.33
N GLY A 72 10.99 -10.02 0.55
CA GLY A 72 11.91 -8.97 0.99
C GLY A 72 11.76 -8.68 2.48
N ALA A 73 12.71 -7.94 3.06
CA ALA A 73 12.64 -7.57 4.47
C ALA A 73 11.46 -6.64 4.76
N PHE A 74 10.81 -6.81 5.91
CA PHE A 74 9.73 -5.94 6.36
C PHE A 74 10.31 -4.76 7.11
N ARG A 75 9.96 -3.54 6.69
CA ARG A 75 10.33 -2.32 7.40
C ARG A 75 9.44 -2.17 8.64
N ILE A 76 10.03 -2.30 9.82
CA ILE A 76 9.35 -2.24 11.11
C ILE A 76 9.10 -0.79 11.51
N SER A 77 10.16 0.01 11.55
CA SER A 77 10.10 1.42 11.93
C SER A 77 10.98 2.26 11.02
N ASN A 78 10.58 3.52 10.85
CA ASN A 78 11.38 4.53 10.17
C ASN A 78 12.31 5.18 11.19
N GLY A 79 13.59 5.26 10.85
CA GLY A 79 14.62 5.95 11.61
C GLY A 79 14.94 7.31 11.02
N LEU A 80 13.96 8.22 10.95
CA LEU A 80 14.22 9.60 10.52
C LEU A 80 15.12 10.28 11.58
N GLY A 81 16.44 10.21 11.39
CA GLY A 81 17.45 10.77 12.29
C GLY A 81 18.06 9.80 13.32
N GLY A 82 17.95 8.49 13.15
CA GLY A 82 18.56 7.50 14.08
C GLY A 82 18.18 6.06 13.75
N SER A 83 18.63 5.08 14.55
CA SER A 83 18.48 3.64 14.28
C SER A 83 17.05 3.07 14.36
N GLY A 84 16.01 3.90 14.44
CA GLY A 84 14.62 3.51 14.70
C GLY A 84 14.41 2.94 16.12
N ARG A 85 13.15 2.62 16.48
CA ARG A 85 12.76 2.14 17.83
C ARG A 85 13.00 0.64 18.09
N GLY A 86 13.77 -0.03 17.23
CA GLY A 86 13.84 -1.50 17.23
C GLY A 86 12.52 -2.15 16.78
N PHE A 87 12.37 -3.44 17.10
CA PHE A 87 11.13 -4.19 16.94
C PHE A 87 10.52 -4.44 18.31
N GLY A 88 9.72 -3.48 18.80
CA GLY A 88 9.15 -3.49 20.16
C GLY A 88 7.65 -3.77 20.23
N ASP A 89 6.91 -3.54 19.14
CA ASP A 89 5.46 -3.66 19.14
C ASP A 89 5.00 -4.99 18.52
N PRO A 90 3.97 -5.67 19.08
CA PRO A 90 3.37 -6.82 18.42
C PRO A 90 2.96 -6.50 17.00
N THR A 91 3.25 -7.39 16.04
CA THR A 91 3.09 -7.08 14.62
C THR A 91 2.53 -8.25 13.84
N ILE A 92 1.54 -7.98 12.98
CA ILE A 92 1.03 -8.91 11.97
C ILE A 92 1.74 -8.66 10.65
N PHE A 93 2.36 -9.71 10.11
CA PHE A 93 3.04 -9.70 8.83
C PHE A 93 2.16 -10.37 7.76
N LEU A 94 2.11 -9.74 6.59
CA LEU A 94 1.37 -10.22 5.43
C LEU A 94 2.27 -10.16 4.20
N SER A 95 2.38 -11.27 3.47
CA SER A 95 3.08 -11.34 2.19
C SER A 95 2.55 -12.51 1.35
N PRO A 96 2.54 -12.41 0.01
CA PRO A 96 2.19 -13.53 -0.88
C PRO A 96 3.03 -14.79 -0.66
N ASN A 97 4.21 -14.62 -0.04
CA ASN A 97 5.17 -15.68 0.21
C ASN A 97 5.03 -16.29 1.61
N LEU A 98 4.11 -15.81 2.44
CA LEU A 98 3.81 -16.37 3.76
C LEU A 98 2.61 -17.32 3.68
N PRO A 99 2.50 -18.29 4.61
CA PRO A 99 1.35 -19.20 4.67
C PRO A 99 0.03 -18.52 5.08
N GLY A 100 0.10 -17.28 5.56
CA GLY A 100 -1.04 -16.54 6.09
C GLY A 100 -0.66 -15.20 6.68
N LEU A 101 -1.53 -14.69 7.55
CA LEU A 101 -1.20 -13.63 8.50
C LEU A 101 -0.32 -14.23 9.59
N VAL A 102 0.88 -13.68 9.78
CA VAL A 102 1.83 -14.17 10.79
C VAL A 102 1.93 -13.13 11.90
N PHE A 103 1.51 -13.49 13.11
CA PHE A 103 1.63 -12.64 14.28
C PHE A 103 2.98 -12.88 14.98
N ILE A 104 3.67 -11.79 15.34
CA ILE A 104 4.87 -11.84 16.17
C ILE A 104 4.78 -10.74 17.22
N ASP A 105 4.67 -11.16 18.48
CA ASP A 105 4.88 -10.31 19.64
C ASP A 105 6.37 -10.37 20.07
N PRO A 106 7.14 -9.27 20.05
CA PRO A 106 8.54 -9.27 20.46
C PRO A 106 8.81 -9.68 21.91
N GLY A 107 7.86 -9.43 22.82
CA GLY A 107 7.96 -9.81 24.22
C GLY A 107 7.75 -11.31 24.44
N LEU A 108 6.88 -11.93 23.64
CA LEU A 108 6.62 -13.38 23.68
C LEU A 108 7.57 -14.18 22.78
N HIS A 109 8.09 -13.55 21.71
CA HIS A 109 8.90 -14.20 20.68
C HIS A 109 10.27 -13.51 20.51
N PRO A 110 11.10 -13.47 21.57
CA PRO A 110 12.37 -12.75 21.55
C PRO A 110 13.35 -13.28 20.49
N ALA A 111 13.26 -14.56 20.13
CA ALA A 111 14.09 -15.15 19.09
C ALA A 111 13.84 -14.55 17.70
N ALA A 112 12.58 -14.22 17.37
CA ALA A 112 12.24 -13.52 16.14
C ALA A 112 12.63 -12.04 16.22
N ALA A 113 12.37 -11.40 17.37
CA ALA A 113 12.71 -10.00 17.60
C ALA A 113 14.22 -9.72 17.48
N ALA A 114 15.06 -10.62 18.00
CA ALA A 114 16.53 -10.51 17.92
C ALA A 114 17.08 -10.58 16.49
N ARG A 115 16.27 -10.98 15.50
CA ARG A 115 16.65 -10.96 14.08
C ARG A 115 16.40 -9.62 13.41
N ALA A 116 15.79 -8.66 14.10
CA ALA A 116 15.62 -7.31 13.58
C ALA A 116 17.00 -6.65 13.36
N VAL A 117 17.17 -6.02 12.19
CA VAL A 117 18.40 -5.37 11.77
C VAL A 117 18.17 -3.87 11.73
N ALA A 118 18.95 -3.14 12.53
CA ALA A 118 19.02 -1.69 12.45
C ALA A 118 19.83 -1.29 11.22
N LYS A 119 19.28 -0.36 10.43
CA LYS A 119 19.91 0.33 9.30
C LYS A 119 19.98 1.82 9.60
N ASN A 120 20.70 2.55 8.76
CA ASN A 120 20.90 4.00 8.92
C ASN A 120 19.58 4.79 8.95
N ASP A 121 18.54 4.31 8.27
CA ASP A 121 17.25 5.00 8.12
C ASP A 121 16.05 4.18 8.62
N ALA A 122 16.26 2.97 9.16
CA ALA A 122 15.18 2.01 9.39
C ALA A 122 15.54 0.90 10.38
N VAL A 123 14.51 0.25 10.90
CA VAL A 123 14.64 -1.13 11.41
C VAL A 123 13.89 -2.05 10.46
N GLU A 124 14.54 -3.14 10.07
CA GLU A 124 13.95 -4.16 9.21
C GLU A 124 13.98 -5.52 9.87
N LEU A 125 12.93 -6.32 9.66
CA LEU A 125 12.91 -7.72 9.99
C LEU A 125 13.05 -8.54 8.69
N PRO A 126 14.12 -9.34 8.54
CA PRO A 126 14.30 -10.17 7.36
C PRO A 126 13.12 -11.13 7.16
N PHE A 127 12.69 -11.32 5.91
CA PHE A 127 11.60 -12.25 5.57
C PHE A 127 11.82 -13.65 6.16
N ALA A 128 13.05 -14.15 6.09
CA ALA A 128 13.40 -15.47 6.60
C ALA A 128 13.09 -15.61 8.10
N ALA A 129 13.26 -14.56 8.90
CA ALA A 129 12.91 -14.58 10.31
C ALA A 129 11.39 -14.77 10.52
N VAL A 130 10.57 -14.07 9.73
CA VAL A 130 9.10 -14.20 9.77
C VAL A 130 8.65 -15.59 9.28
N SER A 131 9.26 -16.10 8.20
CA SER A 131 8.92 -17.41 7.64
C SER A 131 9.29 -18.56 8.59
N VAL A 132 10.49 -18.52 9.18
CA VAL A 132 10.92 -19.50 10.19
C VAL A 132 10.05 -19.42 11.43
N HIS A 133 9.68 -18.21 11.86
CA HIS A 133 8.72 -18.02 12.97
C HIS A 133 7.38 -18.70 12.66
N ALA A 134 6.81 -18.47 11.48
CA ALA A 134 5.54 -19.07 11.07
C ALA A 134 5.59 -20.61 11.03
N GLN A 135 6.75 -21.21 10.75
CA GLN A 135 6.93 -22.66 10.74
C GLN A 135 7.00 -23.25 12.17
N HIS A 136 7.70 -22.56 13.07
CA HIS A 136 7.84 -23.02 14.46
C HIS A 136 6.64 -22.68 15.34
N HIS A 137 5.87 -21.65 14.97
CA HIS A 137 4.71 -21.15 15.71
C HIS A 137 3.46 -21.14 14.83
N PRO A 138 2.94 -22.31 14.42
CA PRO A 138 1.71 -22.39 13.61
C PRO A 138 0.49 -21.79 14.32
N GLU A 139 0.47 -21.74 15.66
CA GLU A 139 -0.54 -21.05 16.47
C GLU A 139 -0.56 -19.53 16.26
N CYS A 140 0.54 -18.95 15.77
CA CYS A 140 0.65 -17.54 15.42
C CYS A 140 0.29 -17.26 13.94
N VAL A 141 -0.23 -18.26 13.21
CA VAL A 141 -0.55 -18.15 11.79
C VAL A 141 -2.05 -18.29 11.57
N ALA A 142 -2.68 -17.25 11.02
CA ALA A 142 -4.02 -17.36 10.48
C ALA A 142 -3.92 -17.59 8.95
N PRO A 143 -4.32 -18.77 8.43
CA PRO A 143 -4.18 -19.09 7.01
C PRO A 143 -4.87 -18.07 6.11
N LEU A 144 -4.13 -17.57 5.12
CA LEU A 144 -4.63 -16.58 4.17
C LEU A 144 -3.73 -16.53 2.94
N GLN A 145 -4.32 -16.59 1.75
CA GLN A 145 -3.56 -16.36 0.52
C GLN A 145 -3.48 -14.86 0.22
N ALA A 146 -2.37 -14.24 0.60
CA ALA A 146 -2.12 -12.83 0.31
C ALA A 146 -1.92 -12.61 -1.21
N PRO A 147 -2.49 -11.54 -1.80
CA PRO A 147 -2.39 -11.31 -3.23
C PRO A 147 -1.03 -10.73 -3.61
N ALA A 148 -0.41 -11.27 -4.66
CA ALA A 148 0.73 -10.63 -5.29
C ALA A 148 0.28 -9.44 -6.15
N ASN A 149 1.10 -8.38 -6.18
CA ASN A 149 0.93 -7.27 -7.10
C ASN A 149 1.24 -7.75 -8.51
N GLU A 150 0.22 -7.69 -9.36
CA GLU A 150 0.29 -8.01 -10.79
C GLU A 150 0.38 -6.74 -11.65
N ASN A 151 0.54 -5.58 -11.02
CA ASN A 151 0.59 -4.26 -11.65
C ASN A 151 -0.68 -3.90 -12.43
N ARG A 152 -1.84 -4.39 -11.97
CA ARG A 152 -3.15 -4.15 -12.60
C ARG A 152 -3.84 -2.87 -12.14
N GLY A 153 -3.45 -2.35 -10.96
CA GLY A 153 -4.06 -1.15 -10.40
C GLY A 153 -3.85 0.08 -11.27
N ILE A 154 -4.95 0.74 -11.61
CA ILE A 154 -4.98 1.95 -12.44
C ILE A 154 -5.52 3.17 -11.68
N GLU A 155 -6.12 2.96 -10.51
CA GLU A 155 -6.67 4.06 -9.72
C GLU A 155 -5.53 4.90 -9.13
N ASN A 156 -5.74 6.21 -9.13
CA ASN A 156 -4.88 7.18 -8.46
C ASN A 156 -5.68 7.85 -7.33
N PRO A 157 -5.64 7.31 -6.10
CA PRO A 157 -6.38 7.84 -4.96
C PRO A 157 -6.00 9.28 -4.61
N PHE A 158 -4.75 9.68 -4.85
CA PHE A 158 -4.29 11.05 -4.62
C PHE A 158 -4.95 12.03 -5.58
N LEU A 159 -5.07 11.66 -6.87
CA LEU A 159 -5.79 12.46 -7.85
C LEU A 159 -7.29 12.52 -7.50
N ALA A 160 -7.88 11.41 -7.06
CA ALA A 160 -9.27 11.37 -6.61
C ALA A 160 -9.51 12.28 -5.40
N TYR A 161 -8.58 12.29 -4.43
CA TYR A 161 -8.65 13.21 -3.29
C TYR A 161 -8.47 14.67 -3.73
N ALA A 162 -7.51 14.98 -4.61
CA ALA A 162 -7.34 16.34 -5.12
C ALA A 162 -8.59 16.87 -5.85
N GLN A 163 -9.35 15.99 -6.50
CA GLN A 163 -10.65 16.33 -7.13
C GLN A 163 -11.70 16.79 -6.13
N THR A 164 -11.69 16.27 -4.89
CA THR A 164 -12.65 16.70 -3.86
C THR A 164 -12.33 18.09 -3.31
N ILE A 165 -11.09 18.56 -3.51
CA ILE A 165 -10.63 19.89 -3.10
C ILE A 165 -10.86 20.91 -4.23
N ALA A 166 -10.41 20.60 -5.45
CA ALA A 166 -10.46 21.49 -6.61
C ALA A 166 -11.86 21.53 -7.26
N THR A 167 -12.87 21.86 -6.47
CA THR A 167 -14.28 21.91 -6.88
C THR A 167 -14.60 23.21 -7.62
N PRO A 168 -15.47 23.19 -8.66
CA PRO A 168 -15.88 24.40 -9.37
C PRO A 168 -16.54 25.45 -8.46
N GLU A 169 -17.26 25.02 -7.43
CA GLU A 169 -18.00 25.89 -6.51
C GLU A 169 -17.06 26.72 -5.64
N ARG A 170 -15.92 26.14 -5.23
CA ARG A 170 -14.93 26.82 -4.37
C ARG A 170 -13.80 27.46 -5.17
N PHE A 171 -13.36 26.80 -6.24
CA PHE A 171 -12.18 27.19 -7.01
C PHE A 171 -12.41 27.05 -8.52
N PRO A 172 -13.26 27.89 -9.15
CA PRO A 172 -13.68 27.71 -10.54
C PRO A 172 -12.53 27.70 -11.55
N ARG A 173 -11.54 28.59 -11.39
CA ARG A 173 -10.34 28.64 -12.25
C ARG A 173 -9.45 27.41 -12.05
N LEU A 174 -9.19 27.03 -10.80
CA LEU A 174 -8.36 25.87 -10.48
C LEU A 174 -9.02 24.58 -10.94
N ALA A 175 -10.32 24.41 -10.74
CA ALA A 175 -11.09 23.24 -11.18
C ALA A 175 -11.01 23.05 -12.70
N THR A 176 -11.05 24.15 -13.45
CA THR A 176 -10.91 24.15 -14.91
C THR A 176 -9.52 23.70 -15.33
N MET A 177 -8.47 24.33 -14.76
CA MET A 177 -7.07 23.97 -15.03
C MET A 177 -6.77 22.52 -14.62
N PHE A 178 -7.27 22.11 -13.45
CA PHE A 178 -7.10 20.78 -12.91
C PHE A 178 -7.77 19.73 -13.81
N THR A 179 -8.98 19.99 -14.29
CA THR A 179 -9.69 19.11 -15.24
C THR A 179 -8.93 19.00 -16.56
N ALA A 180 -8.42 20.12 -17.09
CA ALA A 180 -7.61 20.13 -18.31
C ALA A 180 -6.26 19.39 -18.14
N ALA A 181 -5.69 19.40 -16.93
CA ALA A 181 -4.43 18.74 -16.61
C ALA A 181 -4.57 17.26 -16.25
N LYS A 182 -5.79 16.71 -16.13
CA LYS A 182 -5.98 15.29 -15.82
C LYS A 182 -5.34 14.44 -16.91
N PRO A 183 -4.55 13.41 -16.54
CA PRO A 183 -4.13 12.41 -17.50
C PRO A 183 -5.37 11.83 -18.19
N PRO A 184 -5.32 11.64 -19.51
CA PRO A 184 -6.39 10.94 -20.20
C PRO A 184 -6.73 9.61 -19.53
N THR A 185 -7.98 9.42 -19.11
CA THR A 185 -8.52 8.14 -18.63
C THR A 185 -8.81 7.16 -19.78
N ALA A 186 -8.21 7.41 -20.94
CA ALA A 186 -8.41 6.60 -22.13
C ALA A 186 -7.76 5.23 -21.93
N GLY A 187 -8.56 4.16 -21.97
CA GLY A 187 -8.04 2.82 -22.16
C GLY A 187 -7.25 2.75 -23.49
N ARG A 188 -6.46 1.68 -23.69
CA ARG A 188 -5.60 1.52 -24.88
C ARG A 188 -6.33 1.81 -26.20
N ALA A 189 -7.61 1.42 -26.31
CA ALA A 189 -8.44 1.71 -27.48
C ALA A 189 -8.64 3.22 -27.73
N ALA A 190 -8.95 4.00 -26.69
CA ALA A 190 -9.13 5.44 -26.81
C ALA A 190 -7.79 6.18 -27.02
N GLU A 191 -6.67 5.61 -26.58
CA GLU A 191 -5.33 6.12 -26.90
C GLU A 191 -4.97 5.87 -28.37
N VAL A 192 -5.31 4.68 -28.91
CA VAL A 192 -5.18 4.35 -30.33
C VAL A 192 -6.05 5.26 -31.20
N GLU A 193 -7.31 5.50 -30.81
CA GLU A 193 -8.17 6.46 -31.52
C GLU A 193 -7.58 7.87 -31.54
N ARG A 194 -6.97 8.31 -30.43
CA ARG A 194 -6.31 9.62 -30.36
C ARG A 194 -5.09 9.69 -31.28
N LEU A 195 -4.31 8.61 -31.37
CA LEU A 195 -3.19 8.53 -32.31
C LEU A 195 -3.67 8.53 -33.77
N ILE A 196 -4.76 7.83 -34.09
CA ILE A 196 -5.39 7.87 -35.42
C ILE A 196 -5.83 9.30 -35.76
N GLU A 197 -6.42 10.02 -34.81
CA GLU A 197 -6.83 11.41 -35.01
C GLU A 197 -5.64 12.36 -35.18
N MET A 198 -4.55 12.14 -34.45
CA MET A 198 -3.29 12.89 -34.64
C MET A 198 -2.68 12.63 -36.02
N ASN A 199 -2.80 11.42 -36.55
CA ASN A 199 -2.35 11.08 -37.89
C ASN A 199 -3.23 11.74 -38.97
N ARG A 200 -4.57 11.66 -38.83
CA ARG A 200 -5.52 12.32 -39.74
C ARG A 200 -5.36 13.84 -39.77
N SER A 201 -5.03 14.45 -38.62
CA SER A 201 -4.75 15.88 -38.52
C SER A 201 -3.33 16.27 -38.95
N GLY A 202 -2.51 15.31 -39.42
CA GLY A 202 -1.15 15.54 -39.91
C GLY A 202 -0.13 15.85 -38.82
N LYS A 203 -0.47 15.67 -37.54
CA LYS A 203 0.45 15.90 -36.41
C LYS A 203 1.50 14.81 -36.26
N ILE A 204 1.22 13.60 -36.75
CA ILE A 204 2.15 12.47 -36.80
C ILE A 204 2.03 11.74 -38.14
N THR A 205 3.13 11.17 -38.61
CA THR A 205 3.17 10.36 -39.85
C THR A 205 2.64 8.95 -39.62
N ASP A 206 2.31 8.21 -40.69
CA ASP A 206 1.88 6.81 -40.61
C ASP A 206 2.93 5.91 -39.94
N ALA A 207 4.22 6.17 -40.19
CA ALA A 207 5.32 5.46 -39.57
C ALA A 207 5.39 5.73 -38.05
N GLN A 208 5.15 6.97 -37.62
CA GLN A 208 5.08 7.33 -36.21
C GLN A 208 3.85 6.73 -35.53
N LEU A 209 2.69 6.72 -36.20
CA LEU A 209 1.48 6.05 -35.73
C LEU A 209 1.74 4.57 -35.47
N HIS A 210 2.32 3.86 -36.44
CA HIS A 210 2.63 2.43 -36.31
C HIS A 210 3.59 2.15 -35.14
N ALA A 211 4.65 2.94 -34.99
CA ALA A 211 5.61 2.79 -33.89
C ALA A 211 4.96 3.02 -32.51
N LEU A 212 4.12 4.06 -32.38
CA LEU A 212 3.43 4.39 -31.14
C LEU A 212 2.35 3.36 -30.77
N VAL A 213 1.65 2.81 -31.76
CA VAL A 213 0.66 1.73 -31.56
C VAL A 213 1.35 0.43 -31.11
N ASN A 214 2.49 0.06 -31.72
CA ASN A 214 3.27 -1.10 -31.29
C ASN A 214 3.76 -0.94 -29.84
N GLN A 215 4.27 0.25 -29.50
CA GLN A 215 4.69 0.58 -28.13
C GLN A 215 3.53 0.48 -27.12
N LEU A 216 2.31 0.89 -27.50
CA LEU A 216 1.10 0.74 -26.69
C LEU A 216 0.61 -0.71 -26.57
N ALA A 217 0.79 -1.51 -27.62
CA ALA A 217 0.46 -2.94 -27.64
C ALA A 217 1.48 -3.79 -26.85
N GLY A 218 2.69 -3.28 -26.63
CA GLY A 218 3.79 -4.01 -26.02
C GLY A 218 4.47 -4.99 -26.99
N LEU A 219 4.43 -4.66 -28.29
CA LEU A 219 5.09 -5.36 -29.40
C LEU A 219 6.28 -4.54 -29.90
#